data_AF-A0AAW0J3L7-F1
#
_entry.id   AF-A0AAW0J3L7-F1
#
_cell.length_a   1.000
_cell.length_b   1.000
_cell.length_c   1.000
_cell.angle_alpha   90.00
_cell.angle_beta   90.00
_cell.angle_gamma   90.00
#
_symmetry.space_group_name_H-M   'P 1'
#
loop_
_entity.id
_entity.type
_entity.pdbx_description
1 polymer ?
#
loop_
_entity_poly.entity_id
_entity_poly.type
_entity_poly.pdbx_seq_one_letter_code
_entity_poly.pdbx_strand_id
1 'polypeptide(L)'
;MEATSVPLHPPTYGNLITILSIDGGGIRGLIPGTILCFLESELQKLDGEDARIADYFDVIAGTSTGGLVTAMLTSPNEKNRPLFAAKDIKDFYLNNSPKIFPQNNFPLFGYATKIIRALSGPKYDGKYLHGLVKEKLGNTKLHHTLTNVVIPTFDIKRLQPTIFSSFKVKLSQLNSFSSFATQICMNGYIKLLTKCL
;
A
#
# COMPACT_ATOMS: atom_id res chain seq x y z
N MET A 1 30.28 16.02 9.89
CA MET A 1 29.81 14.97 8.97
C MET A 1 28.81 15.63 8.05
N GLU A 2 29.21 15.96 6.83
CA GLU A 2 28.34 16.56 5.83
C GLU A 2 27.22 15.59 5.47
N ALA A 3 25.98 16.04 5.63
CA ALA A 3 24.83 15.36 5.06
C ALA A 3 24.93 15.51 3.54
N THR A 4 25.24 14.41 2.85
CA THR A 4 25.17 14.34 1.39
C THR A 4 23.70 14.54 0.98
N SER A 5 23.38 15.75 0.54
CA SER A 5 22.07 16.11 0.02
C SER A 5 21.86 15.37 -1.30
N VAL A 6 21.17 14.24 -1.25
CA VAL A 6 20.83 13.51 -2.46
C VAL A 6 19.78 14.33 -3.22
N PRO A 7 19.95 14.53 -4.54
CA PRO A 7 18.95 15.25 -5.32
C PRO A 7 17.63 14.49 -5.24
N LEU A 8 16.66 15.06 -4.50
CA LEU A 8 15.28 14.64 -4.61
C LEU A 8 14.89 14.85 -6.08
N HIS A 9 14.17 13.90 -6.67
CA HIS A 9 13.60 14.14 -7.99
C HIS A 9 12.81 15.46 -7.90
N PRO A 10 13.08 16.43 -8.80
CA PRO A 10 12.26 17.63 -8.86
C PRO A 10 10.79 17.21 -9.04
N PRO A 11 9.84 18.07 -8.62
CA PRO A 11 8.44 17.83 -8.91
C PRO A 11 8.28 17.39 -10.36
N THR A 12 7.43 16.39 -10.59
CA THR A 12 7.17 15.90 -11.94
C THR A 12 6.69 17.08 -12.82
N TYR A 13 6.04 18.09 -12.20
CA TYR A 13 5.71 19.37 -12.79
C TYR A 13 5.82 20.56 -11.80
N GLY A 14 6.49 21.63 -12.20
CA GLY A 14 6.50 22.92 -11.49
C GLY A 14 7.40 23.01 -10.26
N ASN A 15 7.11 23.98 -9.37
CA ASN A 15 7.90 24.28 -8.16
C ASN A 15 7.28 23.71 -6.86
N LEU A 16 6.22 22.89 -6.96
CA LEU A 16 5.46 22.37 -5.82
C LEU A 16 5.57 20.85 -5.79
N ILE A 17 5.74 20.27 -4.59
CA ILE A 17 5.72 18.82 -4.41
C ILE A 17 4.31 18.39 -4.00
N THR A 18 3.73 17.43 -4.71
CA THR A 18 2.39 16.89 -4.41
C THR A 18 2.48 15.58 -3.64
N ILE A 19 1.77 15.51 -2.50
CA ILE A 19 1.79 14.35 -1.61
C ILE A 19 0.36 13.88 -1.33
N LEU A 20 0.11 12.61 -1.59
CA LEU A 20 -1.12 11.92 -1.17
C LEU A 20 -0.81 11.02 0.03
N SER A 21 -1.55 11.16 1.12
CA SER A 21 -1.44 10.29 2.29
C SER A 21 -2.75 9.55 2.55
N ILE A 22 -2.68 8.24 2.70
CA ILE A 22 -3.84 7.36 2.88
C ILE A 22 -3.74 6.64 4.22
N ASP A 23 -4.69 6.93 5.10
CA ASP A 23 -4.74 6.34 6.42
C ASP A 23 -5.12 4.85 6.40
N GLY A 24 -4.75 4.17 7.49
CA GLY A 24 -5.18 2.81 7.77
C GLY A 24 -6.63 2.75 8.27
N GLY A 25 -7.24 1.56 8.26
CA GLY A 25 -8.60 1.42 8.78
C GLY A 25 -9.28 0.06 8.57
N GLY A 26 -8.53 -0.99 8.21
CA GLY A 26 -9.11 -2.29 7.87
C GLY A 26 -10.09 -2.15 6.71
N ILE A 27 -11.32 -2.65 6.89
CA ILE A 27 -12.42 -2.56 5.91
C ILE A 27 -12.80 -1.11 5.55
N ARG A 28 -12.50 -0.13 6.42
CA ARG A 28 -12.77 1.28 6.13
C ARG A 28 -11.92 1.87 5.01
N GLY A 29 -10.99 1.10 4.43
CA GLY A 29 -10.31 1.44 3.17
C GLY A 29 -11.25 1.75 2.02
N LEU A 30 -12.50 1.28 2.09
CA LEU A 30 -13.56 1.67 1.15
C LEU A 30 -13.84 3.18 1.13
N ILE A 31 -13.65 3.88 2.25
CA ILE A 31 -13.87 5.33 2.36
C ILE A 31 -12.83 6.10 1.51
N PRO A 32 -11.50 6.00 1.77
CA PRO A 32 -10.52 6.65 0.91
C PRO A 32 -10.57 6.08 -0.52
N GLY A 33 -10.88 4.80 -0.72
CA GLY A 33 -11.07 4.23 -2.06
C GLY A 33 -12.18 4.93 -2.85
N THR A 34 -13.29 5.29 -2.19
CA THR A 34 -14.40 6.03 -2.83
C THR A 34 -13.99 7.48 -3.15
N ILE A 35 -13.28 8.14 -2.23
CA ILE A 35 -12.78 9.52 -2.45
C ILE A 35 -11.79 9.54 -3.63
N LEU A 36 -10.86 8.58 -3.67
CA LEU A 36 -9.88 8.47 -4.76
C LEU A 36 -10.55 8.16 -6.10
N CYS A 37 -11.59 7.32 -6.10
CA CYS A 37 -12.38 7.05 -7.30
C CYS A 37 -13.02 8.33 -7.85
N PHE A 38 -13.58 9.18 -6.98
CA PHE A 38 -14.14 10.47 -7.39
C PHE A 38 -13.05 11.41 -7.90
N LEU A 39 -11.96 11.57 -7.13
CA LEU A 39 -10.83 12.43 -7.50
C LEU A 39 -10.26 12.05 -8.87
N GLU A 40 -9.98 10.76 -9.11
CA GLU A 40 -9.45 10.30 -10.40
C GLU A 40 -10.45 10.56 -11.53
N SER A 41 -11.76 10.43 -11.28
CA SER A 41 -12.77 10.75 -12.30
C SER A 41 -12.83 12.23 -12.66
N GLU A 42 -12.60 13.14 -11.70
CA GLU A 42 -12.52 14.57 -11.98
C GLU A 42 -11.24 14.92 -12.76
N LEU A 43 -10.11 14.29 -12.42
CA LEU A 43 -8.86 14.43 -13.18
C LEU A 43 -9.01 13.92 -14.63
N GLN A 44 -9.71 12.80 -14.82
CA GLN A 44 -9.99 12.25 -16.15
C GLN A 44 -10.88 13.16 -17.01
N LYS A 45 -11.81 13.91 -16.41
CA LYS A 45 -12.61 14.91 -17.15
C LYS A 45 -11.76 16.07 -17.65
N LEU A 46 -10.70 16.41 -16.94
CA LEU A 46 -9.80 17.52 -17.27
C LEU A 46 -8.74 17.11 -18.29
N ASP A 47 -8.10 15.96 -18.07
CA ASP A 47 -6.86 15.59 -18.78
C ASP A 47 -6.99 14.29 -19.62
N GLY A 48 -8.17 13.67 -19.62
CA GLY A 48 -8.50 12.49 -20.43
C GLY A 48 -8.59 11.17 -19.66
N GLU A 49 -9.23 10.17 -20.27
CA GLU A 49 -9.58 8.89 -19.63
C GLU A 49 -8.38 8.08 -19.11
N ASP A 50 -7.19 8.32 -19.66
CA ASP A 50 -5.96 7.65 -19.25
C ASP A 50 -5.33 8.25 -18.00
N ALA A 51 -5.77 9.40 -17.51
CA ALA A 51 -5.27 10.03 -16.29
C ALA A 51 -5.46 9.12 -15.07
N ARG A 52 -4.42 9.02 -14.23
CA ARG A 52 -4.40 8.20 -13.00
C ARG A 52 -3.84 8.98 -11.84
N ILE A 53 -4.23 8.61 -10.61
CA ILE A 53 -3.71 9.23 -9.37
C ILE A 53 -2.17 9.32 -9.36
N ALA A 54 -1.47 8.28 -9.81
CA ALA A 54 0.00 8.25 -9.81
C ALA A 54 0.66 9.30 -10.74
N ASP A 55 -0.07 9.91 -11.67
CA ASP A 55 0.45 10.92 -12.58
C ASP A 55 0.56 12.30 -11.93
N TYR A 56 -0.23 12.54 -10.88
CA TYR A 56 -0.38 13.86 -10.25
C TYR A 56 0.34 13.98 -8.91
N PHE A 57 0.72 12.86 -8.29
CA PHE A 57 1.35 12.82 -6.97
C PHE A 57 2.79 12.34 -7.06
N ASP A 58 3.73 13.23 -6.68
CA ASP A 58 5.16 12.91 -6.60
C ASP A 58 5.48 11.89 -5.48
N VAL A 59 4.62 11.85 -4.46
CA VAL A 59 4.69 10.90 -3.36
C VAL A 59 3.30 10.38 -2.99
N ILE A 60 3.17 9.06 -2.85
CA ILE A 60 1.99 8.42 -2.27
C ILE A 60 2.39 7.64 -1.01
N ALA A 61 1.84 8.04 0.12
CA ALA A 61 2.07 7.44 1.42
C ALA A 61 0.85 6.66 1.89
N GLY A 62 1.07 5.55 2.59
CA GLY A 62 -0.04 4.77 3.10
C GLY A 62 0.30 3.82 4.23
N THR A 63 -0.55 3.81 5.27
CA THR A 63 -0.41 2.93 6.43
C THR A 63 -1.46 1.83 6.40
N SER A 64 -1.09 0.59 6.71
CA SER A 64 -2.03 -0.55 6.75
C SER A 64 -2.77 -0.71 5.40
N THR A 65 -4.10 -0.81 5.43
CA THR A 65 -5.01 -0.67 4.28
C THR A 65 -4.61 0.44 3.31
N GLY A 66 -4.24 1.63 3.79
CA GLY A 66 -3.79 2.73 2.92
C GLY A 66 -2.47 2.42 2.20
N GLY A 67 -1.59 1.63 2.82
CA GLY A 67 -0.37 1.15 2.18
C GLY A 67 -0.64 0.05 1.14
N LEU A 68 -1.70 -0.75 1.31
CA LEU A 68 -2.19 -1.65 0.25
C LEU A 68 -2.73 -0.84 -0.94
N VAL A 69 -3.56 0.18 -0.69
CA VAL A 69 -4.06 1.07 -1.74
C VAL A 69 -2.92 1.76 -2.47
N THR A 70 -1.94 2.28 -1.73
CA THR A 70 -0.70 2.86 -2.28
C THR A 70 0.00 1.87 -3.22
N ALA A 71 0.15 0.61 -2.79
CA ALA A 71 0.76 -0.43 -3.62
C ALA A 71 0.00 -0.69 -4.92
N MET A 72 -1.33 -0.77 -4.85
CA MET A 72 -2.19 -1.00 -6.01
C MET A 72 -2.12 0.15 -7.02
N LEU A 73 -2.20 1.40 -6.55
CA LEU A 73 -2.19 2.59 -7.42
C LEU A 73 -0.82 2.89 -8.06
N THR A 74 0.27 2.35 -7.50
CA THR A 74 1.63 2.68 -7.95
C THR A 74 2.37 1.53 -8.61
N SER A 75 1.83 0.30 -8.55
CA SER A 75 2.43 -0.85 -9.24
C SER A 75 2.24 -0.72 -10.75
N PRO A 76 3.30 -0.85 -11.56
CA PRO A 76 3.19 -0.76 -13.01
C PRO A 76 2.61 -2.04 -13.61
N ASN A 77 1.86 -1.87 -14.70
CA ASN A 77 1.54 -2.93 -15.65
C ASN A 77 2.62 -3.02 -16.77
N GLU A 78 2.41 -3.90 -17.76
CA GLU A 78 3.34 -4.10 -18.89
C GLU A 78 3.57 -2.84 -19.74
N LYS A 79 2.63 -1.89 -19.72
CA LYS A 79 2.72 -0.61 -20.44
C LYS A 79 3.30 0.52 -19.58
N ASN A 80 3.86 0.20 -18.41
CA ASN A 80 4.35 1.16 -17.43
C ASN A 80 3.29 2.20 -17.01
N ARG A 81 2.03 1.76 -16.90
CA ARG A 81 0.90 2.52 -16.33
C ARG A 81 0.42 1.87 -15.04
N PRO A 82 -0.31 2.58 -14.16
CA PRO A 82 -0.85 1.98 -12.95
C PRO A 82 -1.67 0.72 -13.27
N LEU A 83 -1.38 -0.35 -12.55
CA LEU A 83 -2.08 -1.63 -12.69
C LEU A 83 -3.56 -1.52 -12.29
N PHE A 84 -3.86 -0.63 -11.36
CA PHE A 84 -5.20 -0.34 -10.87
C PHE A 84 -5.55 1.12 -11.10
N ALA A 85 -6.76 1.37 -11.60
CA ALA A 85 -7.42 2.66 -11.49
C ALA A 85 -8.01 2.82 -10.09
N ALA A 86 -8.30 4.05 -9.67
CA ALA A 86 -8.86 4.33 -8.36
C ALA A 86 -10.25 3.68 -8.15
N LYS A 87 -11.04 3.53 -9.22
CA LYS A 87 -12.31 2.80 -9.19
C LYS A 87 -12.14 1.32 -8.81
N ASP A 88 -11.04 0.70 -9.22
CA ASP A 88 -10.77 -0.71 -8.95
C ASP A 88 -10.47 -0.95 -7.46
N ILE A 89 -10.05 0.08 -6.72
CA ILE A 89 -9.83 0.00 -5.27
C ILE A 89 -11.17 -0.19 -4.53
N LYS A 90 -12.20 0.55 -4.93
CA LYS A 90 -13.55 0.40 -4.38
C LYS A 90 -14.06 -1.02 -4.63
N ASP A 91 -13.97 -1.48 -5.88
CA ASP A 91 -14.44 -2.81 -6.28
C ASP A 91 -13.64 -3.93 -5.59
N PHE A 92 -12.32 -3.73 -5.41
CA PHE A 92 -11.47 -4.62 -4.64
C PHE A 92 -12.02 -4.81 -3.22
N TYR A 93 -12.34 -3.74 -2.50
CA TYR A 93 -12.89 -3.86 -1.15
C TYR A 93 -14.28 -4.47 -1.14
N LEU A 94 -15.18 -4.08 -2.04
CA LEU A 94 -16.53 -4.65 -2.08
C LEU A 94 -16.50 -6.18 -2.30
N ASN A 95 -15.64 -6.64 -3.21
CA ASN A 95 -15.58 -8.05 -3.60
C ASN A 95 -14.77 -8.92 -2.62
N ASN A 96 -13.78 -8.35 -1.94
CA ASN A 96 -12.84 -9.13 -1.12
C ASN A 96 -13.01 -8.94 0.39
N SER A 97 -13.67 -7.88 0.85
CA SER A 97 -13.80 -7.60 2.29
C SER A 97 -14.42 -8.73 3.11
N PRO A 98 -15.45 -9.47 2.65
CA PRO A 98 -16.00 -10.59 3.43
C PRO A 98 -14.99 -11.73 3.66
N LYS A 99 -14.03 -11.91 2.74
CA LYS A 99 -12.99 -12.95 2.82
C LYS A 99 -11.73 -12.44 3.54
N ILE A 100 -11.41 -11.16 3.41
CA ILE A 100 -10.31 -10.51 4.13
C ILE A 100 -10.67 -10.31 5.61
N PHE A 101 -11.93 -9.95 5.90
CA PHE A 101 -12.45 -9.63 7.22
C PHE A 101 -13.70 -10.46 7.55
N PRO A 102 -13.60 -11.80 7.62
CA PRO A 102 -14.75 -12.66 7.92
C PRO A 102 -15.41 -12.25 9.24
N GLN A 103 -16.73 -12.12 9.22
CA GLN A 103 -17.55 -11.93 10.41
C GLN A 103 -18.18 -13.27 10.80
N ASN A 104 -17.92 -13.74 12.01
CA ASN A 104 -18.58 -14.94 12.53
C ASN A 104 -20.00 -14.57 12.99
N ASN A 105 -21.00 -14.98 12.22
CA ASN A 105 -22.43 -14.82 12.55
C ASN A 105 -22.93 -15.96 13.46
N PHE A 106 -22.24 -16.28 14.56
CA PHE A 106 -22.72 -17.27 15.53
C PHE A 106 -23.37 -16.58 16.75
N PRO A 107 -24.72 -16.54 16.84
CA PRO A 107 -25.43 -15.75 17.85
C PRO A 107 -25.46 -16.36 19.26
N LEU A 108 -25.03 -17.61 19.49
CA LEU A 108 -25.28 -18.32 20.77
C LEU A 108 -24.10 -18.45 21.77
N PHE A 109 -22.86 -18.12 21.41
CA PHE A 109 -21.68 -18.40 22.27
C PHE A 109 -20.83 -17.14 22.62
N GLY A 110 -21.46 -15.97 22.72
CA GLY A 110 -20.78 -14.66 22.67
C GLY A 110 -19.78 -14.30 23.78
N TYR A 111 -19.82 -14.94 24.96
CA TYR A 111 -18.91 -14.60 26.07
C TYR A 111 -17.67 -15.52 26.14
N ALA A 112 -17.87 -16.84 26.11
CA ALA A 112 -16.77 -17.81 26.14
C ALA A 112 -15.86 -17.71 24.91
N THR A 113 -16.44 -17.42 23.73
CA THR A 113 -15.67 -17.25 22.48
C THR A 113 -14.78 -16.01 22.49
N LYS A 114 -15.15 -14.93 23.20
CA LYS A 114 -14.31 -13.72 23.30
C LYS A 114 -13.03 -13.98 24.08
N ILE A 115 -13.09 -14.74 25.18
CA ILE A 115 -11.93 -15.06 26.01
C ILE A 115 -11.00 -16.01 25.26
N ILE A 116 -11.53 -17.08 24.65
CA ILE A 116 -10.74 -18.02 23.86
C ILE A 116 -10.08 -17.31 22.66
N ARG A 117 -10.77 -16.35 22.03
CA ARG A 117 -10.21 -15.54 20.93
C ARG A 117 -9.16 -14.53 21.39
N ALA A 118 -9.28 -13.98 22.60
CA ALA A 118 -8.25 -13.12 23.18
C ALA A 118 -6.95 -13.90 23.50
N LEU A 119 -7.07 -15.20 23.76
CA LEU A 119 -5.95 -16.11 24.00
C LEU A 119 -5.44 -16.79 22.72
N SER A 120 -6.18 -16.72 21.61
CA SER A 120 -5.84 -17.38 20.34
C SER A 120 -5.46 -16.37 19.25
N GLY A 121 -4.16 -16.25 18.99
CA GLY A 121 -3.60 -15.71 17.75
C GLY A 121 -4.15 -14.36 17.24
N PRO A 122 -3.80 -13.97 16.00
CA PRO A 122 -4.42 -12.81 15.35
C PRO A 122 -5.89 -13.09 15.00
N LYS A 123 -6.70 -12.04 14.92
CA LYS A 123 -8.13 -12.13 14.57
C LYS A 123 -8.34 -12.72 13.17
N TYR A 124 -7.39 -12.52 12.27
CA TYR A 124 -7.38 -13.05 10.92
C TYR A 124 -6.05 -13.78 10.64
N ASP A 125 -6.07 -14.87 9.88
CA ASP A 125 -4.87 -15.65 9.56
C ASP A 125 -3.99 -14.99 8.47
N GLY A 126 -4.52 -13.98 7.80
CA GLY A 126 -3.86 -13.21 6.74
C GLY A 126 -3.61 -13.99 5.44
N LYS A 127 -3.99 -15.27 5.34
CA LYS A 127 -3.64 -16.12 4.18
C LYS A 127 -4.34 -15.66 2.91
N TYR A 128 -5.64 -15.36 3.01
CA TYR A 128 -6.42 -14.89 1.86
C TYR A 128 -5.87 -13.57 1.31
N LEU A 129 -5.64 -12.59 2.17
CA LEU A 129 -5.11 -11.28 1.77
C LEU A 129 -3.71 -11.40 1.16
N HIS A 130 -2.84 -12.23 1.74
CA HIS A 130 -1.51 -12.46 1.20
C HIS A 130 -1.55 -13.11 -0.20
N GLY A 131 -2.41 -14.12 -0.38
CA GLY A 131 -2.61 -14.77 -1.67
C GLY A 131 -3.16 -13.82 -2.72
N LEU A 132 -4.21 -13.06 -2.38
CA LEU A 132 -4.85 -12.08 -3.26
C LEU A 132 -3.87 -11.00 -3.71
N VAL A 133 -3.05 -10.49 -2.79
CA VAL A 133 -2.04 -9.50 -3.16
C VAL A 133 -0.95 -10.10 -4.03
N LYS A 134 -0.50 -11.32 -3.74
CA LYS A 134 0.50 -12.00 -4.57
C LYS A 134 -0.01 -12.21 -6.00
N GLU A 135 -1.29 -12.58 -6.13
CA GLU A 135 -1.97 -12.69 -7.42
C GLU A 135 -2.01 -11.34 -8.15
N LYS A 136 -2.42 -10.27 -7.45
CA LYS A 136 -2.60 -8.95 -8.05
C LYS A 136 -1.30 -8.21 -8.36
N LEU A 137 -0.34 -8.19 -7.45
CA LEU A 137 0.89 -7.38 -7.58
C LEU A 137 2.07 -8.19 -8.14
N GLY A 138 1.93 -9.50 -8.32
CA GLY A 138 2.96 -10.36 -8.90
C GLY A 138 4.30 -10.22 -8.18
N ASN A 139 5.40 -10.10 -8.92
CA ASN A 139 6.74 -9.91 -8.34
C ASN A 139 7.19 -8.44 -8.33
N THR A 140 6.25 -7.49 -8.34
CA THR A 140 6.56 -6.06 -8.34
C THR A 140 7.39 -5.69 -7.12
N LYS A 141 8.52 -5.03 -7.35
CA LYS A 141 9.44 -4.54 -6.31
C LYS A 141 9.22 -3.07 -6.05
N LEU A 142 9.62 -2.62 -4.87
CA LEU A 142 9.45 -1.23 -4.45
C LEU A 142 10.09 -0.20 -5.40
N HIS A 143 11.19 -0.53 -6.07
CA HIS A 143 11.84 0.38 -7.04
C HIS A 143 11.16 0.40 -8.41
N HIS A 144 10.20 -0.49 -8.67
CA HIS A 144 9.39 -0.47 -9.89
C HIS A 144 8.17 0.43 -9.74
N THR A 145 7.88 1.01 -8.55
CA THR A 145 6.71 1.87 -8.38
C THR A 145 6.80 3.11 -9.25
N LEU A 146 5.66 3.49 -9.86
CA LEU A 146 5.58 4.58 -10.85
C LEU A 146 5.85 5.96 -10.25
N THR A 147 5.57 6.13 -8.96
CA THR A 147 5.90 7.31 -8.17
C THR A 147 6.58 6.89 -6.88
N ASN A 148 7.09 7.84 -6.11
CA ASN A 148 7.73 7.52 -4.85
C ASN A 148 6.67 7.09 -3.84
N VAL A 149 6.91 5.96 -3.15
CA VAL A 149 6.02 5.51 -2.09
C VAL A 149 6.65 5.65 -0.71
N VAL A 150 5.81 5.86 0.30
CA VAL A 150 6.21 5.85 1.71
C VAL A 150 5.24 4.99 2.51
N ILE A 151 5.76 3.89 3.02
CA ILE A 151 4.95 2.84 3.60
C ILE A 151 5.54 2.44 4.96
N PRO A 152 5.02 2.99 6.07
CA PRO A 152 5.51 2.70 7.40
C PRO A 152 5.05 1.32 7.89
N THR A 153 5.95 0.64 8.59
CA THR A 153 5.72 -0.62 9.32
C THR A 153 6.50 -0.63 10.62
N PHE A 154 6.32 -1.68 11.43
CA PHE A 154 7.08 -1.88 12.66
C PHE A 154 7.76 -3.24 12.63
N ASP A 155 9.08 -3.27 12.86
CA ASP A 155 9.83 -4.51 12.97
C ASP A 155 9.80 -4.99 14.42
N ILE A 156 9.00 -6.02 14.69
CA ILE A 156 8.85 -6.61 16.03
C ILE A 156 10.12 -7.29 16.55
N LYS A 157 11.03 -7.75 15.67
CA LYS A 157 12.28 -8.39 16.11
C LYS A 157 13.28 -7.34 16.62
N ARG A 158 13.26 -6.16 16.00
CA ARG A 158 14.16 -5.05 16.31
C ARG A 158 13.52 -3.97 17.19
N LEU A 159 12.22 -4.08 17.46
CA LEU A 159 11.41 -3.13 18.22
C LEU A 159 11.56 -1.68 17.73
N GLN A 160 11.57 -1.49 16.40
CA GLN A 160 11.75 -0.17 15.79
C GLN A 160 10.82 0.06 14.59
N PRO A 161 10.44 1.32 14.31
CA PRO A 161 9.79 1.68 13.05
C PRO A 161 10.68 1.35 11.85
N THR A 162 10.08 0.78 10.81
CA THR A 162 10.73 0.50 9.52
C THR A 162 9.88 1.09 8.42
N ILE A 163 10.47 1.96 7.60
CA ILE A 163 9.78 2.62 6.50
C ILE A 163 10.28 2.01 5.19
N PHE A 164 9.36 1.41 4.44
CA PHE A 164 9.59 1.04 3.06
C PHE A 164 9.35 2.26 2.19
N SER A 165 10.40 2.73 1.52
CA SER A 165 10.30 3.87 0.63
C SER A 165 11.16 3.69 -0.61
N SER A 166 10.62 4.06 -1.77
CA SER A 166 11.35 4.04 -3.04
C SER A 166 12.56 4.98 -3.00
N PHE A 167 12.53 6.05 -2.20
CA PHE A 167 13.68 6.94 -1.96
C PHE A 167 14.85 6.19 -1.33
N LYS A 168 14.59 5.41 -0.27
CA LYS A 168 15.64 4.64 0.42
C LYS A 168 16.28 3.59 -0.49
N VAL A 169 15.50 3.01 -1.40
CA VAL A 169 16.01 2.03 -2.37
C VAL A 169 16.93 2.69 -3.39
N LYS A 170 16.51 3.81 -4.00
CA LYS A 170 17.35 4.58 -4.94
C LYS A 170 18.68 4.99 -4.30
N LEU A 171 18.64 5.47 -3.05
CA LEU A 171 19.83 5.81 -2.26
C LEU A 171 20.77 4.62 -2.05
N SER A 172 20.23 3.47 -1.69
CA SER A 172 21.04 2.26 -1.45
C SER A 172 21.68 1.70 -2.73
N GLN A 173 20.99 1.78 -3.87
CA GLN A 173 21.52 1.37 -5.17
C GLN A 173 22.71 2.25 -5.60
N LEU A 174 22.60 3.57 -5.38
CA LEU A 174 23.67 4.52 -5.69
C LEU A 174 24.91 4.32 -4.82
N ASN A 175 24.75 3.86 -3.58
CA ASN A 175 25.85 3.66 -2.64
C ASN A 175 26.51 2.26 -2.71
N SER A 176 26.19 1.44 -3.73
CA SER A 176 26.72 0.06 -3.91
C SER A 176 26.57 -0.90 -2.72
N PHE A 177 25.83 -0.52 -1.68
CA PHE A 177 25.44 -1.43 -0.61
C PHE A 177 24.21 -2.21 -1.07
N SER A 178 24.41 -3.50 -1.41
CA SER A 178 23.33 -4.44 -1.72
C SER A 178 22.48 -4.71 -0.48
N SER A 179 21.67 -3.73 -0.07
CA SER A 179 20.83 -3.87 1.10
C SER A 179 19.52 -4.54 0.71
N PHE A 180 19.05 -5.40 1.61
CA PHE A 180 17.78 -6.13 1.60
C PHE A 180 16.56 -5.33 1.09
N ALA A 181 16.61 -3.99 1.15
CA ALA A 181 15.59 -3.05 0.68
C ALA A 181 15.30 -3.12 -0.83
N THR A 182 16.30 -3.40 -1.68
CA THR A 182 16.15 -3.43 -3.14
C THR A 182 15.37 -4.65 -3.64
N GLN A 183 15.32 -5.71 -2.82
CA GLN A 183 14.64 -6.98 -3.14
C GLN A 183 13.25 -7.08 -2.53
N ILE A 184 12.77 -6.05 -1.83
CA ILE A 184 11.46 -6.09 -1.19
C ILE A 184 10.39 -6.00 -2.27
N CYS A 185 9.86 -7.17 -2.63
CA CYS A 185 8.63 -7.27 -3.36
C CYS A 185 7.53 -6.60 -2.53
N MET A 186 6.60 -5.91 -3.19
CA MET A 186 5.40 -5.35 -2.55
C MET A 186 4.63 -6.43 -1.79
N ASN A 187 4.73 -7.69 -2.22
CA ASN A 187 4.21 -8.86 -1.49
C ASN A 187 4.90 -9.13 -0.15
N GLY A 188 6.21 -8.89 -0.05
CA GLY A 188 6.97 -9.03 1.20
C GLY A 188 6.55 -7.98 2.23
N TYR A 189 6.25 -6.77 1.76
CA TYR A 189 5.61 -5.73 2.55
C TYR A 189 4.19 -6.14 3.00
N ILE A 190 3.36 -6.64 2.09
CA ILE A 190 1.99 -7.02 2.46
C ILE A 190 1.94 -8.24 3.38
N LYS A 191 2.95 -9.14 3.33
CA LYS A 191 3.12 -10.20 4.34
C LYS A 191 3.35 -9.64 5.75
N LEU A 192 3.92 -8.44 5.88
CA LEU A 192 4.03 -7.72 7.17
C LEU A 192 2.70 -7.08 7.56
N LEU A 193 1.93 -6.55 6.59
CA LEU A 193 0.58 -6.04 6.83
C LEU A 193 -0.41 -7.12 7.28
N THR A 194 -0.37 -8.30 6.66
CA THR A 194 -1.32 -9.38 6.94
C THR A 194 -1.15 -9.99 8.34
N LYS A 195 -0.02 -9.74 9.01
CA LYS A 195 0.21 -10.14 10.41
C LYS A 195 -0.36 -9.15 11.43
N CYS A 196 -0.74 -7.95 11.01
CA CYS A 196 -1.25 -6.90 11.89
C CYS A 196 -2.78 -6.77 11.87
N LEU A 197 -3.47 -7.51 11.00
CA LEU A 197 -4.93 -7.59 10.91
C LEU A 197 -5.44 -8.75 11.78
#